data_AF-A0AA96QPN0-F1
#
_entry.id   AF-A0AA96QPN0-F1
#
_cell.length_a   1.000
_cell.length_b   1.000
_cell.length_c   1.000
_cell.angle_alpha   90.00
_cell.angle_beta   90.00
_cell.angle_gamma   90.00
#
_symmetry.space_group_name_H-M   'P 1'
#
loop_
_entity.id
_entity.type
_entity.pdbx_description
1 polymer ?
#
loop_
_entity_poly.entity_id
_entity_poly.type
_entity_poly.pdbx_seq_one_letter_code
_entity_poly.pdbx_strand_id
1 'polypeptide(L)'
;MTEPHQDEQQAIEGEIVETTDAPPPVVPAFDYTDDGVPTFDYVRDRIENRVGTASASTELAGGAPEAASVDEQLAERDRAGRDKLEEIRRAMRGE
;
A
#
# COMPACT_ATOMS: atom_id res chain seq x y z
N MET A 1 54.46 37.60 -56.18
CA MET A 1 54.45 37.19 -54.76
C MET A 1 53.27 37.89 -54.12
N THR A 2 52.20 37.30 -53.59
CA THR A 2 51.75 35.91 -53.44
C THR A 2 50.24 36.02 -53.14
N GLU A 3 49.52 34.95 -53.44
CA GLU A 3 48.07 34.77 -53.65
C GLU A 3 47.10 35.21 -52.53
N PRO A 4 45.78 35.35 -52.82
CA PRO A 4 44.72 35.32 -51.82
C PRO A 4 44.27 33.86 -51.63
N HIS A 5 44.56 33.25 -50.48
CA HIS A 5 44.02 31.94 -50.06
C HIS A 5 43.79 32.01 -48.55
N GLN A 6 42.77 31.44 -47.94
CA GLN A 6 41.46 30.93 -48.33
C GLN A 6 40.78 30.71 -46.97
N ASP A 7 39.45 30.82 -46.93
CA ASP A 7 38.65 30.35 -45.79
C ASP A 7 39.01 28.90 -45.45
N GLU A 8 39.65 28.68 -44.32
CA GLU A 8 39.63 27.38 -43.65
C GLU A 8 39.10 27.58 -42.23
N GLN A 9 37.85 28.05 -42.17
CA GLN A 9 36.98 27.63 -41.09
C GLN A 9 36.91 26.11 -41.20
N GLN A 10 37.68 25.41 -40.36
CA GLN A 10 37.59 23.97 -40.22
C GLN A 10 36.17 23.66 -39.72
N ALA A 11 35.25 23.50 -40.66
CA ALA A 11 33.96 22.92 -40.43
C ALA A 11 34.23 21.50 -39.98
N ILE A 12 34.12 21.30 -38.67
CA ILE A 12 34.06 19.98 -38.07
C ILE A 12 32.86 19.25 -38.68
N GLU A 13 33.13 18.39 -39.65
CA GLU A 13 32.12 17.52 -40.25
C GLU A 13 31.73 16.51 -39.17
N GLY A 14 30.66 16.83 -38.44
CA GLY A 14 30.10 15.94 -37.44
C GLY A 14 29.53 14.73 -38.14
N GLU A 15 30.19 13.58 -37.99
CA GLU A 15 29.62 12.28 -38.32
C GLU A 15 28.30 12.13 -37.56
N ILE A 16 27.20 12.01 -38.30
CA ILE A 16 25.88 11.75 -37.72
C ILE A 16 25.91 10.31 -37.22
N VAL A 17 26.22 10.14 -35.94
CA VAL A 17 26.02 8.87 -35.25
C VAL A 17 24.54 8.55 -35.34
N GLU A 18 24.21 7.47 -36.06
CA GLU A 18 22.88 6.87 -36.02
C GLU A 18 22.57 6.59 -34.55
N THR A 19 21.59 7.31 -34.02
CA THR A 19 21.15 7.22 -32.63
C THR A 19 20.40 5.91 -32.47
N THR A 20 21.16 4.83 -32.34
CA THR A 20 20.64 3.52 -32.00
C THR A 20 20.04 3.62 -30.59
N ASP A 21 18.72 3.40 -30.53
CA ASP A 21 17.94 3.01 -29.36
C ASP A 21 18.34 3.67 -28.04
N ALA A 22 18.11 4.99 -27.92
CA ALA A 22 18.13 5.63 -26.62
C ALA A 22 16.96 5.07 -25.78
N PRO A 23 17.21 4.53 -24.57
CA PRO A 23 16.12 4.07 -23.71
C PRO A 23 15.14 5.22 -23.47
N PRO A 24 13.83 4.94 -23.37
CA PRO A 24 12.84 5.98 -23.19
C PRO A 24 13.22 6.84 -21.98
N PRO A 25 12.97 8.16 -22.03
CA PRO A 25 13.26 9.05 -20.91
C PRO A 25 12.61 8.48 -19.66
N VAL A 26 13.40 8.30 -18.59
CA VAL A 26 12.91 7.84 -17.30
C VAL A 26 12.02 8.96 -16.75
N VAL A 27 10.72 8.84 -16.97
CA VAL A 27 9.74 9.73 -16.36
C VAL A 27 9.77 9.50 -14.85
N PRO A 28 9.82 10.56 -14.02
CA PRO A 28 9.69 10.38 -12.58
C PRO A 28 8.34 9.70 -12.31
N ALA A 29 8.37 8.62 -11.53
CA ALA A 29 7.17 7.91 -11.14
C ALA A 29 6.33 8.83 -10.24
N PHE A 30 5.14 9.21 -10.71
CA PHE A 30 4.15 9.91 -9.90
C PHE A 30 3.23 8.91 -9.21
N ASP A 31 2.80 9.22 -8.00
CA ASP A 31 1.82 8.42 -7.24
C ASP A 31 0.44 8.40 -7.95
N TYR A 32 0.18 9.41 -8.78
CA TYR A 32 -1.06 9.61 -9.51
C TYR A 32 -0.76 9.96 -10.98
N THR A 33 -1.63 9.50 -11.87
CA THR A 33 -1.72 9.94 -13.26
C THR A 33 -2.22 11.39 -13.33
N ASP A 34 -2.06 12.04 -14.49
CA ASP A 34 -2.52 13.42 -14.71
C ASP A 34 -4.04 13.59 -14.51
N ASP A 35 -4.82 12.52 -14.74
CA ASP A 35 -6.26 12.46 -14.49
C ASP A 35 -6.61 12.26 -12.99
N GLY A 36 -5.61 12.22 -12.12
CA GLY A 36 -5.77 12.01 -10.68
C GLY A 36 -6.06 10.57 -10.27
N VAL A 37 -5.88 9.60 -11.17
CA VAL A 37 -6.02 8.17 -10.86
C VAL A 37 -4.71 7.65 -10.26
N PRO A 38 -4.71 6.98 -9.09
CA PRO A 38 -3.49 6.46 -8.51
C PRO A 38 -2.85 5.37 -9.39
N THR A 39 -1.53 5.33 -9.41
CA THR A 39 -0.79 4.31 -10.18
C THR A 39 -0.88 2.94 -9.51
N PHE A 40 -0.65 1.89 -10.30
CA PHE A 40 -0.66 0.52 -9.77
C PHE A 40 0.39 0.32 -8.67
N ASP A 41 1.60 0.86 -8.86
CA ASP A 41 2.67 0.79 -7.87
C ASP A 41 2.29 1.50 -6.57
N TYR A 42 1.67 2.69 -6.64
CA TYR A 42 1.20 3.40 -5.43
C TYR A 42 0.15 2.61 -4.66
N VAL A 43 -0.82 1.99 -5.35
CA VAL A 43 -1.84 1.15 -4.71
C VAL A 43 -1.22 -0.09 -4.07
N ARG A 44 -0.29 -0.75 -4.77
CA ARG A 44 0.44 -1.93 -4.25
C ARG A 44 1.20 -1.56 -2.99
N ASP A 45 2.04 -0.53 -3.03
CA ASP A 45 2.89 -0.12 -1.91
C ASP A 45 2.02 0.30 -0.71
N ARG A 46 0.88 0.96 -0.95
CA ARG A 46 -0.08 1.31 0.10
C ARG A 46 -0.73 0.09 0.76
N ILE A 47 -1.08 -0.93 -0.03
CA ILE A 47 -1.65 -2.18 0.47
C ILE A 47 -0.61 -2.95 1.27
N GLU A 48 0.62 -3.08 0.76
CA GLU A 48 1.71 -3.78 1.43
C GLU A 48 2.05 -3.13 2.78
N ASN A 49 2.15 -1.80 2.83
CA ASN A 49 2.33 -1.07 4.09
C ASN A 49 1.18 -1.33 5.08
N ARG A 50 -0.07 -1.37 4.59
CA ARG A 50 -1.23 -1.63 5.43
C ARG A 50 -1.28 -3.06 5.93
N VAL A 51 -0.98 -4.05 5.08
CA VAL A 51 -0.96 -5.47 5.44
C VAL A 51 0.19 -5.78 6.39
N GLY A 52 1.37 -5.19 6.17
CA GLY A 52 2.51 -5.29 7.08
C GLY A 52 2.21 -4.74 8.47
N THR A 53 1.45 -3.64 8.56
CA THR A 53 1.00 -3.06 9.84
C THR A 53 -0.15 -3.86 10.47
N ALA A 54 -1.11 -4.31 9.65
CA ALA A 54 -2.31 -4.97 10.13
C ALA A 54 -2.03 -6.32 10.79
N SER A 55 -1.13 -7.12 10.21
CA SER A 55 -0.79 -8.46 10.73
C SER A 55 -0.23 -8.41 12.16
N ALA A 56 0.61 -7.40 12.46
CA ALA A 56 1.11 -7.19 13.82
C ALA A 56 0.03 -6.60 14.74
N SER A 57 -0.83 -5.70 14.24
CA SER A 57 -1.85 -5.04 15.07
C SER A 57 -2.94 -5.97 15.58
N THR A 58 -3.33 -6.99 14.80
CA THR A 58 -4.35 -7.97 15.23
C THR A 58 -3.83 -8.88 16.33
N GLU A 59 -2.56 -9.29 16.26
CA GLU A 59 -1.92 -10.07 17.32
C GLU A 59 -1.71 -9.23 18.58
N LEU A 60 -1.29 -7.96 18.43
CA LEU A 60 -1.10 -7.05 19.56
C LEU A 60 -2.43 -6.69 20.24
N ALA A 61 -3.50 -6.50 19.45
CA ALA A 61 -4.83 -6.25 19.97
C ALA A 61 -5.33 -7.44 20.80
N GLY A 62 -5.08 -8.69 20.36
CA GLY A 62 -5.43 -9.88 21.13
C GLY A 62 -4.68 -10.03 22.47
N GLY A 63 -3.51 -9.40 22.60
CA GLY A 63 -2.71 -9.40 23.84
C GLY A 63 -2.90 -8.17 24.74
N ALA A 64 -3.69 -7.18 24.32
CA ALA A 64 -3.92 -5.97 25.08
C ALA A 64 -4.83 -6.23 26.30
N PRO A 65 -4.60 -5.57 27.46
CA PRO A 65 -5.45 -5.73 28.64
C PRO A 65 -6.91 -5.34 28.36
N GLU A 66 -7.14 -4.40 27.43
CA GLU A 66 -8.47 -4.04 26.96
C GLU A 66 -9.17 -5.20 26.24
N ALA A 67 -8.46 -6.04 25.48
CA ALA A 67 -9.04 -7.21 24.82
C ALA A 67 -9.42 -8.30 25.83
N ALA A 68 -8.56 -8.54 26.84
CA ALA A 68 -8.90 -9.44 27.94
C ALA A 68 -10.20 -9.01 28.65
N SER A 69 -10.42 -7.71 28.82
CA SER A 69 -11.67 -7.18 29.41
C SER A 69 -12.91 -7.39 28.54
N VAL A 70 -12.77 -7.38 27.21
CA VAL A 70 -13.88 -7.63 26.28
C VAL A 70 -14.27 -9.09 26.28
N ASP A 71 -13.27 -9.99 26.29
CA ASP A 71 -13.50 -11.44 26.37
C ASP A 71 -14.20 -11.83 27.67
N GLU A 72 -13.80 -11.23 28.80
CA GLU A 72 -14.46 -11.44 30.08
C GLU A 72 -15.92 -10.96 30.07
N GLN A 73 -16.20 -9.79 29.49
CA GLN A 73 -17.57 -9.28 29.34
C GLN A 73 -18.43 -10.19 28.46
N LEU A 74 -17.88 -10.73 27.38
CA LEU A 74 -18.56 -11.70 26.51
C LEU A 74 -18.87 -13.00 27.26
N ALA A 75 -17.90 -13.52 28.02
CA ALA A 75 -18.07 -14.72 28.83
C ALA A 75 -19.13 -14.54 29.93
N GLU A 76 -19.17 -13.37 30.58
CA GLU A 76 -20.18 -13.04 31.58
C GLU A 76 -21.58 -12.95 30.96
N ARG A 77 -21.71 -12.27 29.82
CA ARG A 77 -22.98 -12.18 29.07
C ARG A 77 -23.49 -13.55 28.67
N ASP A 78 -22.60 -14.42 28.21
CA ASP A 78 -22.96 -15.77 27.79
C ASP A 78 -23.32 -16.67 28.98
N ARG A 79 -22.70 -16.48 30.15
CA ARG A 79 -23.12 -17.15 31.40
C ARG A 79 -24.51 -16.68 31.83
N ALA A 80 -24.73 -15.38 31.94
CA ALA A 80 -26.03 -14.80 32.29
C ALA A 80 -27.14 -15.23 31.31
N GLY A 81 -26.84 -15.32 30.02
CA GLY A 81 -27.76 -15.83 29.00
C GLY A 81 -28.13 -17.30 29.21
N ARG A 82 -27.16 -18.16 29.55
CA ARG A 82 -27.40 -19.57 29.86
C ARG A 82 -28.26 -19.73 31.11
N ASP A 83 -27.93 -19.02 32.18
CA ASP A 83 -28.67 -19.04 33.44
C ASP A 83 -30.12 -18.61 33.22
N LYS A 84 -30.34 -17.54 32.43
CA LYS A 84 -31.69 -17.07 32.11
C LYS A 84 -32.47 -18.09 31.29
N LEU A 85 -31.83 -18.77 30.35
CA LEU A 85 -32.47 -19.84 29.57
C LEU A 85 -32.84 -21.05 30.45
N GLU A 86 -32.03 -21.37 31.45
CA GLU A 86 -32.35 -22.41 32.42
C GLU A 86 -33.55 -22.04 33.29
N GLU A 87 -33.61 -20.81 33.78
CA GLU A 87 -34.76 -20.28 34.51
C GLU A 87 -36.05 -20.39 33.67
N ILE A 88 -36.00 -20.00 32.39
CA ILE A 88 -37.15 -20.11 31.49
C ILE A 88 -37.55 -21.58 31.30
N ARG A 89 -36.59 -22.48 31.07
CA ARG A 89 -36.91 -23.92 30.92
C ARG A 89 -37.56 -24.50 32.18
N ARG A 90 -37.10 -24.08 33.36
CA ARG A 90 -37.68 -24.46 34.65
C ARG A 90 -39.12 -23.95 34.76
N ALA A 91 -39.35 -22.67 34.50
CA ALA A 91 -40.69 -22.08 34.51
C ALA A 91 -41.65 -22.79 33.53
N MET A 92 -41.17 -23.22 32.36
CA MET A 92 -41.97 -23.99 31.40
C MET A 92 -42.29 -25.41 31.86
N ARG A 93 -41.43 -26.03 32.68
CA ARG A 93 -41.68 -27.36 33.28
C ARG A 93 -42.51 -27.30 34.57
N GLY A 94 -42.74 -26.10 35.12
CA GLY A 94 -43.53 -25.90 36.34
C GLY A 94 -42.79 -26.22 37.64
N GLU A 95 -41.44 -26.13 37.63
CA GLU A 95 -40.56 -26.36 38.79
C GLU A 95 -40.14 -25.07 39.51
#